data_AF-A0A6P0ZR06-F1
#
_entry.id   AF-A0A6P0ZR06-F1
#
_cell.length_a   1.000
_cell.length_b   1.000
_cell.length_c   1.000
_cell.angle_alpha   90.00
_cell.angle_beta   90.00
_cell.angle_gamma   90.00
#
_symmetry.space_group_name_H-M   'P 1'
#
loop_
_entity.id
_entity.type
_entity.pdbx_description
1 polymer ?
#
loop_
_entity_poly.entity_id
_entity_poly.type
_entity_poly.pdbx_seq_one_letter_code
_entity_poly.pdbx_strand_id
1 'polypeptide(L)'
;MNSFNPQDWVTRAFISLRQNRFQLGVGELFAARQAVKGGFGEDETALAETLKLLWCHSRSEQSQFDSIWNSIRESLGVISPSKPSENSVSEKPKSKPDHEQLKVSQKLLQSPPQEVVTESKPKPDWSSLPVRAPSTFVENEDTSSLQTYYPISRRSMVYNWRYLRRPIADGSMDQLDEAATVKQATRQGFYLAPVYRRREQNHAHLLLVLDQNGSMTPFHRFTSDLVETAQYESTLQPEKVNVFYFHNVPAASVYKDLYLTEPIPLQTLFTICDQETSVLIVSDAGAARGYRKLERIRATTSFLFKLKRHTTLLAWLNPMPEDRWLGSSAEIIANLVPMYQMDNDGLSNAIDIVRGQPLQHLHSPCS
;
A
#
# COMPACT_ATOMS: atom_id res chain seq x y z
N MET A 1 1.12 -47.65 -5.11
CA MET A 1 -0.03 -46.78 -4.82
C MET A 1 0.28 -45.43 -5.45
N ASN A 2 -0.19 -45.18 -6.68
CA ASN A 2 -0.03 -43.87 -7.32
C ASN A 2 -0.92 -42.88 -6.57
N SER A 3 -0.33 -41.96 -5.82
CA SER A 3 -1.07 -40.87 -5.18
C SER A 3 -1.65 -39.98 -6.28
N PHE A 4 -2.97 -40.04 -6.47
CA PHE A 4 -3.69 -39.11 -7.32
C PHE A 4 -3.51 -37.70 -6.74
N ASN A 5 -2.74 -36.85 -7.43
CA ASN A 5 -2.53 -35.47 -7.03
C ASN A 5 -3.42 -34.55 -7.90
N PRO A 6 -4.57 -34.08 -7.41
CA PRO A 6 -5.52 -33.33 -8.22
C PRO A 6 -4.95 -31.99 -8.70
N GLN A 7 -4.01 -31.37 -7.96
CA GLN A 7 -3.37 -30.12 -8.38
C GLN A 7 -2.48 -30.28 -9.62
N ASP A 8 -1.83 -31.44 -9.78
CA ASP A 8 -0.99 -31.69 -10.97
C ASP A 8 -1.86 -31.92 -12.20
N TRP A 9 -3.00 -32.59 -12.04
CA TRP A 9 -3.98 -32.79 -13.11
C TRP A 9 -4.59 -31.46 -13.59
N VAL A 10 -4.98 -30.57 -12.67
CA VAL A 10 -5.48 -29.22 -13.02
C VAL A 10 -4.44 -28.44 -13.82
N THR A 11 -3.17 -28.48 -13.39
CA THR A 11 -2.09 -27.72 -14.05
C THR A 11 -1.84 -28.25 -15.47
N ARG A 12 -1.83 -29.58 -15.66
CA ARG A 12 -1.65 -30.20 -16.98
C ARG A 12 -2.84 -29.95 -17.90
N ALA A 13 -4.07 -30.09 -17.39
CA ALA A 13 -5.29 -29.81 -18.15
C ALA A 13 -5.32 -28.35 -18.62
N PHE A 14 -4.97 -27.41 -17.74
CA PHE A 14 -4.88 -25.98 -18.09
C PHE A 14 -3.87 -25.71 -19.22
N ILE A 15 -2.68 -26.31 -19.16
CA ILE A 15 -1.64 -26.14 -20.19
C ILE A 15 -2.12 -26.74 -21.53
N SER A 16 -2.68 -27.94 -21.52
CA SER A 16 -3.17 -28.62 -22.73
C SER A 16 -4.36 -27.90 -23.37
N LEU A 17 -5.26 -27.30 -22.58
CA LEU A 17 -6.38 -26.51 -23.11
C LEU A 17 -5.90 -25.19 -23.72
N ARG A 18 -4.91 -24.53 -23.10
CA ARG A 18 -4.32 -23.30 -23.63
C ARG A 18 -3.59 -23.55 -24.97
N GLN A 19 -2.94 -24.70 -25.12
CA GLN A 19 -2.35 -25.12 -26.40
C GLN A 19 -3.40 -25.33 -27.50
N ASN A 20 -4.61 -25.75 -27.13
CA ASN A 20 -5.75 -25.94 -28.04
C ASN A 20 -6.62 -24.68 -28.23
N ARG A 21 -6.04 -23.48 -28.05
CA ARG A 21 -6.65 -22.16 -28.32
C ARG A 21 -7.82 -21.75 -27.41
N PHE A 22 -7.99 -22.38 -26.25
CA PHE A 22 -8.93 -21.88 -25.24
C PHE A 22 -8.43 -20.56 -24.65
N GLN A 23 -9.34 -19.59 -24.44
CA GLN A 23 -9.03 -18.27 -23.88
C GLN A 23 -8.90 -18.31 -22.35
N LEU A 24 -8.05 -19.21 -21.84
CA LEU A 24 -7.92 -19.42 -20.40
C LEU A 24 -6.89 -18.47 -19.78
N GLY A 25 -7.30 -17.76 -18.73
CA GLY A 25 -6.51 -16.80 -17.98
C GLY A 25 -5.94 -17.35 -16.67
N VAL A 26 -5.03 -16.60 -16.04
CA VAL A 26 -4.43 -16.98 -14.75
C VAL A 26 -5.49 -17.01 -13.63
N GLY A 27 -6.54 -16.19 -13.72
CA GLY A 27 -7.64 -16.16 -12.75
C GLY A 27 -8.43 -17.48 -12.71
N GLU A 28 -8.66 -18.12 -13.85
CA GLU A 28 -9.40 -19.38 -13.93
C GLU A 28 -8.59 -20.56 -13.40
N LEU A 29 -7.26 -20.51 -13.53
CA LEU A 29 -6.36 -21.47 -12.87
C LEU A 29 -6.45 -21.35 -11.35
N PHE A 30 -6.50 -20.13 -10.80
CA PHE A 30 -6.67 -19.92 -9.37
C PHE A 30 -8.04 -20.38 -8.88
N ALA A 31 -9.11 -20.10 -9.64
CA ALA A 31 -10.46 -20.57 -9.35
C ALA A 31 -10.54 -22.12 -9.31
N ALA A 32 -9.93 -22.79 -10.29
CA ALA A 32 -9.85 -24.26 -10.31
C ALA A 32 -9.05 -24.82 -9.13
N ARG A 33 -7.91 -24.21 -8.77
CA ARG A 33 -7.13 -24.63 -7.59
C ARG A 33 -7.85 -24.39 -6.27
N GLN A 34 -8.69 -23.34 -6.20
CA GLN A 34 -9.53 -23.06 -5.03
C GLN A 34 -10.68 -24.06 -4.92
N ALA A 35 -11.31 -24.46 -6.03
CA ALA A 35 -12.33 -25.50 -6.06
C ALA A 35 -11.80 -26.85 -5.56
N VAL A 36 -10.61 -27.26 -6.01
CA VAL A 36 -9.97 -28.50 -5.55
C VAL A 36 -9.60 -28.42 -4.06
N LYS A 37 -9.13 -27.27 -3.56
CA LYS A 37 -8.90 -27.06 -2.12
C LYS A 37 -10.20 -27.12 -1.30
N GLY A 38 -11.34 -26.81 -1.92
CA GLY A 38 -12.67 -26.89 -1.31
C GLY A 38 -13.33 -28.27 -1.37
N GLY A 39 -12.60 -29.31 -1.79
CA GLY A 39 -13.12 -30.69 -1.87
C GLY A 39 -13.85 -31.03 -3.18
N PHE A 40 -13.89 -30.12 -4.15
CA PHE A 40 -14.47 -30.38 -5.46
C PHE A 40 -13.42 -31.02 -6.38
N GLY A 41 -13.40 -32.36 -6.43
CA GLY A 41 -12.50 -33.12 -7.30
C GLY A 41 -11.61 -34.15 -6.59
N GLU A 42 -12.15 -34.85 -5.59
CA GLU A 42 -11.46 -35.97 -4.93
C GLU A 42 -11.27 -37.18 -5.88
N ASP A 43 -12.17 -37.34 -6.85
CA ASP A 43 -12.13 -38.38 -7.90
C ASP A 43 -11.79 -37.81 -9.29
N GLU A 44 -11.18 -38.64 -10.16
CA GLU A 44 -10.80 -38.28 -11.55
C GLU A 44 -12.01 -37.78 -12.36
N THR A 45 -13.17 -38.42 -12.19
CA THR A 45 -14.41 -38.06 -12.89
C THR A 45 -15.03 -36.78 -12.35
N ALA A 46 -15.02 -36.59 -11.03
CA ALA A 46 -15.50 -35.37 -10.38
C ALA A 46 -14.62 -34.16 -10.75
N LEU A 47 -13.31 -34.36 -10.88
CA LEU A 47 -12.40 -33.31 -11.33
C LEU A 47 -12.66 -32.92 -12.79
N ALA A 48 -12.95 -33.89 -13.67
CA ALA A 48 -13.29 -33.60 -15.05
C ALA A 48 -14.59 -32.78 -15.16
N GLU A 49 -15.62 -33.11 -14.38
CA GLU A 49 -16.90 -32.40 -14.39
C GLU A 49 -16.79 -30.97 -13.86
N THR A 50 -16.06 -30.78 -12.76
CA THR A 50 -15.81 -29.46 -12.18
C THR A 50 -15.03 -28.56 -13.13
N LEU A 51 -14.00 -29.09 -13.81
CA LEU A 51 -13.25 -28.35 -14.82
C LEU A 51 -14.08 -28.04 -16.07
N LYS A 52 -14.96 -28.96 -16.51
CA LYS A 52 -15.93 -28.69 -17.59
C LYS A 52 -16.86 -27.53 -17.25
N LEU A 53 -17.39 -27.50 -16.03
CA LEU A 53 -18.29 -26.44 -15.57
C LEU A 53 -17.57 -25.09 -15.46
N LEU A 54 -16.29 -25.11 -15.09
CA LEU A 54 -15.51 -23.90 -14.86
C LEU A 54 -14.94 -23.31 -16.16
N TRP A 55 -14.55 -24.15 -17.12
CA TRP A 55 -13.80 -23.73 -18.31
C TRP A 55 -14.55 -23.85 -19.65
N CYS A 56 -15.67 -24.56 -19.72
CA CYS A 56 -16.41 -24.72 -20.97
C CYS A 56 -17.75 -24.00 -20.93
N HIS A 57 -17.95 -23.04 -21.84
CA HIS A 57 -19.19 -22.28 -21.96
C HIS A 57 -20.04 -22.72 -23.17
N SER A 58 -19.48 -23.53 -24.07
CA SER A 58 -20.16 -24.10 -25.24
C SER A 58 -20.15 -25.63 -25.28
N ARG A 59 -21.16 -26.24 -25.93
CA ARG A 59 -21.20 -27.70 -26.19
C ARG A 59 -20.06 -28.19 -27.10
N SER A 60 -19.57 -27.32 -27.99
CA SER A 60 -18.40 -27.61 -28.84
C SER A 60 -17.11 -27.70 -28.02
N GLU A 61 -16.97 -26.83 -27.02
CA GLU A 61 -15.82 -26.78 -26.11
C GLU A 61 -15.79 -27.98 -25.18
N GLN A 62 -16.96 -28.41 -24.67
CA GLN A 62 -17.07 -29.63 -23.86
C GLN A 62 -16.60 -30.87 -24.62
N SER A 63 -16.94 -30.99 -25.90
CA SER A 63 -16.51 -32.10 -26.76
C SER A 63 -14.99 -32.08 -27.01
N GLN A 64 -14.40 -30.90 -27.16
CA GLN A 64 -12.94 -30.73 -27.29
C GLN A 64 -12.22 -31.05 -25.98
N PHE A 65 -12.76 -30.59 -24.85
CA PHE A 65 -12.25 -30.89 -23.52
C PHE A 65 -12.23 -32.41 -23.27
N ASP A 66 -13.29 -33.14 -23.63
CA ASP A 66 -13.36 -34.59 -23.47
C ASP A 66 -12.27 -35.34 -24.25
N SER A 67 -11.98 -34.89 -25.48
CA SER A 67 -10.89 -35.45 -26.29
C SER A 67 -9.52 -35.21 -25.66
N ILE A 68 -9.29 -33.99 -25.16
CA ILE A 68 -8.03 -33.58 -24.51
C ILE A 68 -7.85 -34.32 -23.17
N TRP A 69 -8.93 -34.44 -22.39
CA TRP A 69 -8.92 -35.13 -21.10
C TRP A 69 -8.58 -36.62 -21.26
N ASN A 70 -9.15 -37.28 -22.27
CA ASN A 70 -8.82 -38.67 -22.59
C ASN A 70 -7.36 -38.83 -23.05
N SER A 71 -6.81 -37.88 -23.82
CA SER A 71 -5.40 -37.88 -24.19
C SER A 71 -4.47 -37.70 -22.98
N ILE A 72 -4.83 -36.85 -22.02
CA ILE A 72 -4.10 -36.68 -20.76
C ILE A 72 -4.13 -37.99 -19.94
N ARG A 73 -5.29 -38.65 -19.87
CA ARG A 73 -5.47 -39.95 -19.20
C ARG A 73 -4.60 -41.04 -19.81
N GLU A 74 -4.56 -41.12 -21.14
CA GLU A 74 -3.70 -42.06 -21.87
C GLU A 74 -2.22 -41.77 -21.64
N SER A 75 -1.82 -40.49 -21.60
CA SER A 75 -0.44 -40.09 -21.32
C SER A 75 0.05 -40.44 -19.90
N LEU A 76 -0.90 -40.64 -18.97
CA LEU A 76 -0.65 -40.97 -17.57
C LEU A 76 -0.74 -42.48 -17.27
N GLY A 77 -1.03 -43.31 -18.27
CA GLY A 77 -0.92 -44.76 -18.16
C GLY A 77 -2.01 -45.45 -17.32
N VAL A 78 -3.25 -44.95 -17.35
CA VAL A 78 -4.40 -45.71 -16.83
C VAL A 78 -4.92 -46.62 -17.96
N ILE A 79 -4.39 -47.83 -18.05
CA ILE A 79 -4.92 -48.88 -18.93
C ILE A 79 -6.23 -49.39 -18.33
N SER A 80 -7.31 -49.41 -19.13
CA SER A 80 -8.39 -50.38 -18.94
C SER A 80 -8.87 -50.90 -20.31
N PRO A 81 -9.18 -52.20 -20.45
CA PRO A 81 -9.19 -52.87 -21.73
C PRO A 81 -10.52 -52.71 -22.49
N SER A 82 -10.36 -52.69 -23.81
CA SER A 82 -11.25 -53.29 -24.83
C SER A 82 -12.73 -52.88 -24.86
N LYS A 83 -13.08 -52.16 -25.93
CA LYS A 83 -14.29 -52.51 -26.71
C LYS A 83 -14.16 -53.93 -27.26
N PRO A 84 -15.28 -54.64 -27.45
CA PRO A 84 -15.62 -55.03 -28.81
C PRO A 84 -17.04 -54.67 -29.24
N SER A 85 -17.20 -54.78 -30.54
CA SER A 85 -18.21 -54.33 -31.49
C SER A 85 -19.53 -55.12 -31.53
N GLU A 86 -20.53 -54.45 -32.12
CA GLU A 86 -21.64 -54.95 -32.96
C GLU A 86 -22.59 -56.04 -32.42
N ASN A 87 -23.86 -55.66 -32.24
CA ASN A 87 -24.93 -56.16 -33.10
C ASN A 87 -26.25 -55.35 -32.96
N SER A 88 -27.06 -55.53 -33.99
CA SER A 88 -28.20 -54.78 -34.50
C SER A 88 -29.54 -55.02 -33.76
N VAL A 89 -30.46 -54.05 -33.85
CA VAL A 89 -31.79 -54.13 -34.53
C VAL A 89 -32.78 -53.10 -33.96
N SER A 90 -33.41 -52.37 -34.89
CA SER A 90 -34.69 -51.65 -34.92
C SER A 90 -35.53 -51.43 -33.64
N GLU A 91 -36.01 -50.20 -33.45
CA GLU A 91 -37.36 -49.78 -33.89
C GLU A 91 -37.59 -48.27 -33.70
N LYS A 92 -38.46 -47.72 -34.55
CA LYS A 92 -38.88 -46.31 -34.64
C LYS A 92 -40.39 -46.25 -34.28
N PRO A 93 -41.05 -45.08 -34.29
CA PRO A 93 -41.38 -44.21 -33.16
C PRO A 93 -42.90 -44.17 -32.83
N LYS A 94 -43.29 -43.53 -31.73
CA LYS A 94 -44.63 -42.96 -31.40
C LYS A 94 -44.52 -42.33 -30.00
N SER A 95 -45.12 -41.22 -29.58
CA SER A 95 -46.12 -40.27 -30.11
C SER A 95 -46.25 -39.15 -29.05
N LYS A 96 -46.47 -37.89 -29.45
CA LYS A 96 -47.12 -36.86 -28.61
C LYS A 96 -48.63 -37.18 -28.49
N PRO A 97 -49.48 -36.44 -27.73
CA PRO A 97 -49.27 -35.31 -26.81
C PRO A 97 -49.98 -35.53 -25.44
N ASP A 98 -49.84 -34.61 -24.48
CA ASP A 98 -50.97 -33.79 -23.98
C ASP A 98 -50.70 -33.09 -22.65
N HIS A 99 -51.38 -31.95 -22.56
CA HIS A 99 -51.42 -30.94 -21.51
C HIS A 99 -51.89 -31.47 -20.15
N GLU A 100 -51.37 -30.90 -19.06
CA GLU A 100 -52.24 -30.44 -17.96
C GLU A 100 -51.60 -29.30 -17.15
N GLN A 101 -52.47 -28.45 -16.61
CA GLN A 101 -52.26 -27.07 -16.20
C GLN A 101 -51.91 -26.89 -14.72
N LEU A 102 -51.19 -25.78 -14.45
CA LEU A 102 -51.36 -24.81 -13.35
C LEU A 102 -51.46 -25.32 -11.89
N LYS A 103 -50.54 -24.82 -11.04
CA LYS A 103 -50.93 -23.84 -9.99
C LYS A 103 -49.74 -23.16 -9.29
N VAL A 104 -49.90 -21.84 -9.21
CA VAL A 104 -49.16 -20.85 -8.42
C VAL A 104 -49.34 -21.12 -6.92
N SER A 105 -48.30 -20.87 -6.12
CA SER A 105 -48.43 -20.35 -4.76
C SER A 105 -47.14 -19.64 -4.33
N GLN A 106 -47.22 -18.31 -4.29
CA GLN A 106 -46.30 -17.44 -3.57
C GLN A 106 -46.55 -17.58 -2.06
N LYS A 107 -45.49 -17.55 -1.26
CA LYS A 107 -45.59 -17.17 0.16
C LYS A 107 -44.36 -16.38 0.59
N LEU A 108 -44.57 -15.07 0.77
CA LEU A 108 -43.75 -14.18 1.59
C LEU A 108 -43.85 -14.62 3.06
N LEU A 109 -42.79 -14.40 3.86
CA LEU A 109 -42.77 -13.53 5.05
C LEU A 109 -41.54 -13.83 5.95
N GLN A 110 -40.91 -12.72 6.37
CA GLN A 110 -40.38 -12.40 7.71
C GLN A 110 -38.92 -12.69 8.09
N SER A 111 -38.24 -11.58 8.41
CA SER A 111 -37.13 -11.39 9.33
C SER A 111 -37.56 -11.52 10.81
N PRO A 112 -36.61 -11.77 11.73
CA PRO A 112 -36.37 -10.87 12.88
C PRO A 112 -34.89 -10.93 13.41
N PRO A 113 -34.52 -10.37 14.60
CA PRO A 113 -34.58 -8.98 15.05
C PRO A 113 -33.23 -8.45 15.62
N GLN A 114 -33.19 -7.16 15.95
CA GLN A 114 -32.10 -6.43 16.63
C GLN A 114 -31.95 -6.80 18.12
N GLU A 115 -30.72 -6.69 18.65
CA GLU A 115 -30.45 -6.46 20.08
C GLU A 115 -29.68 -5.14 20.27
N VAL A 116 -30.14 -4.38 21.26
CA VAL A 116 -29.60 -3.13 21.82
C VAL A 116 -28.97 -3.46 23.18
N VAL A 117 -27.98 -2.67 23.64
CA VAL A 117 -27.54 -2.37 25.05
C VAL A 117 -26.00 -2.12 25.01
N THR A 118 -25.36 -1.07 25.55
CA THR A 118 -25.77 0.05 26.43
C THR A 118 -24.75 1.19 26.32
N GLU A 119 -25.24 2.39 26.62
CA GLU A 119 -24.54 3.65 26.82
C GLU A 119 -23.79 3.68 28.18
N SER A 120 -22.56 4.24 28.21
CA SER A 120 -21.95 4.75 29.44
C SER A 120 -20.99 5.93 29.18
N LYS A 121 -21.32 7.12 29.69
CA LYS A 121 -20.39 8.20 30.10
C LYS A 121 -20.28 8.14 31.64
N PRO A 122 -19.27 8.72 32.36
CA PRO A 122 -18.50 9.93 32.02
C PRO A 122 -17.02 10.05 32.53
N LYS A 123 -16.21 10.93 31.93
CA LYS A 123 -15.50 12.10 32.53
C LYS A 123 -14.42 12.65 31.58
N PRO A 124 -14.27 13.99 31.44
CA PRO A 124 -13.26 14.58 30.57
C PRO A 124 -11.95 14.80 31.35
N ASP A 125 -10.94 13.99 31.05
CA ASP A 125 -9.56 14.28 31.44
C ASP A 125 -8.91 15.05 30.29
N TRP A 126 -8.82 16.38 30.43
CA TRP A 126 -8.18 17.24 29.45
C TRP A 126 -6.66 17.18 29.62
N SER A 127 -6.06 16.02 29.37
CA SER A 127 -4.66 15.96 29.01
C SER A 127 -4.59 16.16 27.49
N SER A 128 -3.99 17.27 27.04
CA SER A 128 -3.71 17.51 25.63
C SER A 128 -2.86 16.37 25.08
N LEU A 129 -3.50 15.40 24.41
CA LEU A 129 -2.83 14.35 23.67
C LEU A 129 -1.97 15.01 22.58
N PRO A 130 -0.76 14.48 22.28
CA PRO A 130 0.02 14.99 21.17
C PRO A 130 -0.84 14.90 19.91
N VAL A 131 -0.96 16.02 19.20
CA VAL A 131 -1.68 16.11 17.94
C VAL A 131 -0.93 15.25 16.92
N ARG A 132 -1.29 13.98 16.86
CA ARG A 132 -0.85 13.03 15.84
C ARG A 132 -1.59 13.33 14.54
N ALA A 133 -0.91 13.21 13.41
CA ALA A 133 -1.62 13.16 12.14
C ALA A 133 -2.57 11.94 12.14
N PRO A 134 -3.87 12.12 11.87
CA PRO A 134 -4.85 11.04 11.94
C PRO A 134 -4.60 10.02 10.83
N SER A 135 -4.64 8.73 11.19
CA SER A 135 -4.69 7.62 10.25
C SER A 135 -5.95 7.75 9.40
N THR A 136 -5.81 7.87 8.09
CA THR A 136 -6.95 7.89 7.18
C THR A 136 -7.46 6.46 6.99
N PHE A 137 -8.47 6.06 7.75
CA PHE A 137 -9.25 4.88 7.42
C PHE A 137 -10.12 5.22 6.21
N VAL A 138 -9.73 4.73 5.03
CA VAL A 138 -10.61 4.72 3.86
C VAL A 138 -11.31 3.38 3.86
N GLU A 139 -12.63 3.38 4.07
CA GLU A 139 -13.45 2.21 3.76
C GLU A 139 -13.29 1.89 2.28
N ASN A 140 -12.82 0.67 1.98
CA ASN A 140 -12.75 0.18 0.61
C ASN A 140 -14.19 -0.01 0.10
N GLU A 141 -14.78 1.04 -0.46
CA GLU A 141 -15.87 0.86 -1.41
C GLU A 141 -15.25 0.30 -2.69
N ASP A 142 -15.63 -0.93 -3.02
CA ASP A 142 -15.26 -1.65 -4.24
C ASP A 142 -15.77 -0.94 -5.50
N THR A 143 -15.17 0.19 -5.88
CA THR A 143 -15.23 0.72 -7.24
C THR A 143 -14.01 0.21 -8.01
N SER A 144 -14.03 -1.09 -8.29
CA SER A 144 -13.02 -1.79 -9.08
C SER A 144 -13.06 -1.32 -10.55
N SER A 145 -12.41 -0.19 -10.85
CA SER A 145 -11.96 0.14 -12.21
C SER A 145 -10.77 1.11 -12.18
N LEU A 146 -9.56 0.56 -12.36
CA LEU A 146 -8.33 1.25 -12.76
C LEU A 146 -7.73 2.29 -11.79
N GLN A 147 -7.98 2.18 -10.48
CA GLN A 147 -7.19 2.94 -9.52
C GLN A 147 -5.81 2.31 -9.43
N THR A 148 -4.87 2.90 -10.17
CA THR A 148 -3.45 2.54 -10.14
C THR A 148 -3.00 2.49 -8.69
N TYR A 149 -2.37 1.38 -8.30
CA TYR A 149 -1.88 1.05 -6.96
C TYR A 149 -0.86 2.10 -6.48
N TYR A 150 -1.32 3.28 -6.05
CA TYR A 150 -0.50 4.30 -5.39
C TYR A 150 -0.77 4.17 -3.89
N PRO A 151 0.25 3.79 -3.08
CA PRO A 151 0.05 3.53 -1.65
C PRO A 151 -0.28 4.80 -0.85
N ILE A 152 -0.02 5.98 -1.41
CA ILE A 152 -0.31 7.29 -0.78
C ILE A 152 -0.93 8.21 -1.83
N SER A 153 -2.02 8.89 -1.47
CA SER A 153 -2.67 9.86 -2.36
C SER A 153 -2.03 11.25 -2.27
N ARG A 154 -2.06 12.04 -3.36
CA ARG A 154 -1.59 13.45 -3.37
C ARG A 154 -2.22 14.29 -2.27
N ARG A 155 -3.54 14.12 -2.03
CA ARG A 155 -4.26 14.81 -0.95
C ARG A 155 -3.71 14.45 0.43
N SER A 156 -3.39 13.17 0.65
CA SER A 156 -2.75 12.69 1.89
C SER A 156 -1.39 13.35 2.07
N MET A 157 -0.55 13.45 1.02
CA MET A 157 0.75 14.14 1.08
C MET A 157 0.61 15.61 1.49
N VAL A 158 -0.27 16.37 0.81
CA VAL A 158 -0.54 17.79 1.12
C VAL A 158 -1.00 17.97 2.56
N TYR A 159 -1.91 17.11 3.02
CA TYR A 159 -2.43 17.15 4.37
C TYR A 159 -1.32 16.92 5.40
N ASN A 160 -0.49 15.92 5.15
CA ASN A 160 0.67 15.57 5.95
C ASN A 160 1.67 16.74 6.10
N TRP A 161 1.95 17.49 5.03
CA TRP A 161 2.82 18.67 5.09
C TRP A 161 2.33 19.78 6.02
N ARG A 162 1.01 19.86 6.30
CA ARG A 162 0.46 20.85 7.24
C ARG A 162 0.93 20.64 8.67
N TYR A 163 1.33 19.42 9.03
CA TYR A 163 1.81 19.07 10.37
C TYR A 163 3.26 19.45 10.61
N LEU A 164 4.05 19.64 9.54
CA LEU A 164 5.43 20.13 9.67
C LEU A 164 5.52 21.58 10.15
N ARG A 165 4.41 22.32 10.17
CA ARG A 165 4.39 23.73 10.58
C ARG A 165 4.91 23.93 12.01
N ARG A 166 5.75 24.93 12.17
CA ARG A 166 6.29 25.41 13.44
C ARG A 166 6.02 26.91 13.55
N PRO A 167 4.83 27.32 14.03
CA PRO A 167 4.51 28.72 14.23
C PRO A 167 5.32 29.26 15.42
N ILE A 168 6.13 30.30 15.17
CA ILE A 168 6.87 31.04 16.19
C ILE A 168 6.49 32.51 16.08
N ALA A 169 6.12 33.14 17.19
CA ALA A 169 5.71 34.54 17.26
C ALA A 169 6.92 35.50 17.27
N ASP A 170 7.75 35.45 16.22
CA ASP A 170 8.92 36.33 16.05
C ASP A 170 8.74 37.39 14.95
N GLY A 171 7.54 37.50 14.38
CA GLY A 171 7.24 38.49 13.36
C GLY A 171 7.05 39.92 13.89
N SER A 172 6.60 40.81 13.00
CA SER A 172 6.21 42.17 13.33
C SER A 172 5.15 42.19 14.42
N MET A 173 5.25 43.17 15.32
CA MET A 173 4.28 43.41 16.39
C MET A 173 3.08 44.20 15.86
N ASP A 174 2.36 43.59 14.92
CA ASP A 174 1.25 44.21 14.20
C ASP A 174 -0.10 43.49 14.36
N GLN A 175 -0.11 42.35 15.05
CA GLN A 175 -1.32 41.58 15.25
C GLN A 175 -2.03 42.06 16.52
N LEU A 176 -3.27 42.52 16.39
CA LEU A 176 -4.09 42.92 17.54
C LEU A 176 -4.44 41.71 18.41
N ASP A 177 -4.14 41.79 19.70
CA ASP A 177 -4.61 40.82 20.70
C ASP A 177 -5.90 41.35 21.34
N GLU A 178 -7.03 40.95 20.76
CA GLU A 178 -8.35 41.37 21.23
C GLU A 178 -8.60 40.95 22.68
N ALA A 179 -8.22 39.72 23.04
CA ALA A 179 -8.45 39.18 24.37
C ALA A 179 -7.64 39.93 25.44
N ALA A 180 -6.36 40.20 25.16
CA ALA A 180 -5.52 41.00 26.06
C ALA A 180 -6.00 42.45 26.15
N THR A 181 -6.44 43.02 25.03
CA THR A 181 -6.98 44.39 24.98
C THR A 181 -8.26 44.54 25.81
N VAL A 182 -9.22 43.62 25.67
CA VAL A 182 -10.45 43.61 26.48
C VAL A 182 -10.13 43.41 27.96
N LYS A 183 -9.20 42.51 28.29
CA LYS A 183 -8.77 42.27 29.68
C LYS A 183 -8.09 43.49 30.30
N GLN A 184 -7.31 44.23 29.53
CA GLN A 184 -6.68 45.47 30.00
C GLN A 184 -7.72 46.57 30.19
N ALA A 185 -8.61 46.77 29.23
CA ALA A 185 -9.67 47.77 29.29
C ALA A 185 -10.63 47.53 30.47
N THR A 186 -11.03 46.27 30.70
CA THR A 186 -11.91 45.90 31.83
C THR A 186 -11.22 46.09 33.20
N ARG A 187 -9.91 45.83 33.30
CA ARG A 187 -9.14 46.06 34.53
C ARG A 187 -8.92 47.53 34.84
N GLN A 188 -8.70 48.35 33.82
CA GLN A 188 -8.44 49.79 33.98
C GLN A 188 -9.75 50.60 34.09
N GLY A 189 -10.87 50.07 33.59
CA GLY A 189 -12.17 50.73 33.56
C GLY A 189 -12.39 51.66 32.37
N PHE A 190 -11.39 51.82 31.50
CA PHE A 190 -11.43 52.62 30.28
C PHE A 190 -10.46 52.09 29.23
N TYR A 191 -10.74 52.36 27.96
CA TYR A 191 -9.91 51.93 26.83
C TYR A 191 -8.82 52.98 26.53
N LEU A 192 -7.56 52.62 26.75
CA LEU A 192 -6.40 53.48 26.49
C LEU A 192 -5.79 53.23 25.11
N ALA A 193 -5.36 52.00 24.87
CA ALA A 193 -4.65 51.60 23.66
C ALA A 193 -4.84 50.10 23.39
N PRO A 194 -4.79 49.68 22.12
CA PRO A 194 -4.80 48.27 21.76
C PRO A 194 -3.49 47.57 22.16
N VAL A 195 -3.60 46.32 22.61
CA VAL A 195 -2.45 45.46 22.90
C VAL A 195 -2.11 44.67 21.63
N TYR A 196 -0.87 44.79 21.17
CA TYR A 196 -0.38 44.06 20.02
C TYR A 196 0.48 42.87 20.44
N ARG A 197 0.43 41.81 19.65
CA ARG A 197 1.31 40.65 19.72
C ARG A 197 2.09 40.50 18.42
N ARG A 198 3.21 39.79 18.50
CA ARG A 198 4.02 39.46 17.32
C ARG A 198 3.26 38.48 16.42
N ARG A 199 3.32 38.71 15.12
CA ARG A 199 2.79 37.80 14.12
C ARG A 199 3.54 36.47 14.16
N GLU A 200 2.79 35.38 14.14
CA GLU A 200 3.36 34.04 14.00
C GLU A 200 3.89 33.83 12.59
N GLN A 201 5.13 33.40 12.48
CA GLN A 201 5.75 32.97 11.23
C GLN A 201 6.06 31.48 11.31
N ASN A 202 6.03 30.79 10.17
CA ASN A 202 6.36 29.37 10.10
C ASN A 202 7.87 29.21 9.91
N HIS A 203 8.55 28.66 10.93
CA HIS A 203 9.99 28.40 10.93
C HIS A 203 10.34 26.96 10.53
N ALA A 204 9.41 26.22 9.94
CA ALA A 204 9.70 24.86 9.51
C ALA A 204 10.55 24.84 8.22
N HIS A 205 11.73 24.23 8.29
CA HIS A 205 12.59 23.96 7.14
C HIS A 205 12.54 22.47 6.82
N LEU A 206 12.30 22.14 5.56
CA LEU A 206 12.23 20.78 5.07
C LEU A 206 13.36 20.51 4.09
N LEU A 207 14.09 19.42 4.30
CA LEU A 207 15.10 18.90 3.41
C LEU A 207 14.67 17.51 2.92
N LEU A 208 14.35 17.41 1.64
CA LEU A 208 14.05 16.14 0.98
C LEU A 208 15.31 15.61 0.30
N VAL A 209 15.67 14.36 0.59
CA VAL A 209 16.82 13.68 -0.02
C VAL A 209 16.35 12.39 -0.68
N LEU A 210 16.33 12.36 -2.00
CA LEU A 210 15.60 11.36 -2.78
C LEU A 210 16.53 10.50 -3.62
N ASP A 211 16.38 9.19 -3.55
CA ASP A 211 17.12 8.25 -4.39
C ASP A 211 16.50 8.15 -5.78
N GLN A 212 17.34 8.30 -6.80
CA GLN A 212 16.98 8.27 -8.20
C GLN A 212 17.62 7.09 -8.92
N ASN A 213 16.98 6.66 -9.99
CA ASN A 213 17.36 5.53 -10.85
C ASN A 213 17.38 4.16 -10.13
N GLY A 214 17.76 3.11 -10.88
CA GLY A 214 17.95 1.77 -10.34
C GLY A 214 16.64 1.15 -9.82
N SER A 215 16.65 0.68 -8.58
CA SER A 215 15.46 0.06 -7.97
C SER A 215 14.36 1.08 -7.61
N MET A 216 14.66 2.38 -7.65
CA MET A 216 13.70 3.44 -7.37
C MET A 216 12.85 3.83 -8.59
N THR A 217 13.20 3.42 -9.81
CA THR A 217 12.50 3.80 -11.04
C THR A 217 10.98 3.57 -10.99
N PRO A 218 10.44 2.45 -10.45
CA PRO A 218 8.99 2.27 -10.34
C PRO A 218 8.29 3.29 -9.42
N PHE A 219 9.03 3.93 -8.52
CA PHE A 219 8.51 4.85 -7.51
C PHE A 219 8.74 6.32 -7.88
N HIS A 220 9.31 6.61 -9.05
CA HIS A 220 9.63 7.99 -9.49
C HIS A 220 8.41 8.89 -9.59
N ARG A 221 7.26 8.35 -10.01
CA ARG A 221 6.03 9.15 -10.02
C ARG A 221 5.64 9.59 -8.61
N PHE A 222 5.78 8.70 -7.63
CA PHE A 222 5.49 9.03 -6.24
C PHE A 222 6.49 10.05 -5.67
N THR A 223 7.80 9.86 -5.89
CA THR A 223 8.79 10.81 -5.40
C THR A 223 8.63 12.18 -6.06
N SER A 224 8.26 12.23 -7.34
CA SER A 224 7.91 13.49 -8.02
C SER A 224 6.67 14.15 -7.42
N ASP A 225 5.59 13.41 -7.15
CA ASP A 225 4.39 13.95 -6.49
C ASP A 225 4.72 14.47 -5.07
N LEU A 226 5.60 13.78 -4.34
CA LEU A 226 6.06 14.18 -3.01
C LEU A 226 6.82 15.52 -3.07
N VAL A 227 7.70 15.70 -4.07
CA VAL A 227 8.42 16.96 -4.30
C VAL A 227 7.47 18.08 -4.72
N GLU A 228 6.58 17.81 -5.67
CA GLU A 228 5.65 18.81 -6.20
C GLU A 228 4.70 19.30 -5.09
N THR A 229 4.15 18.37 -4.30
CA THR A 229 3.26 18.71 -3.17
C THR A 229 4.01 19.45 -2.07
N ALA A 230 5.28 19.12 -1.81
CA ALA A 230 6.09 19.80 -0.81
C ALA A 230 6.46 21.24 -1.25
N GLN A 231 6.79 21.46 -2.52
CA GLN A 231 7.23 22.77 -3.01
C GLN A 231 6.07 23.73 -3.32
N TYR A 232 4.99 23.23 -3.92
CA TYR A 232 3.94 24.09 -4.50
C TYR A 232 2.61 24.05 -3.76
N GLU A 233 2.27 22.93 -3.12
CA GLU A 233 0.96 22.74 -2.47
C GLU A 233 1.03 22.78 -0.94
N SER A 234 2.23 22.78 -0.37
CA SER A 234 2.41 22.81 1.08
C SER A 234 2.16 24.20 1.64
N THR A 235 1.91 24.27 2.95
CA THR A 235 1.85 25.56 3.67
C THR A 235 3.25 26.05 4.08
N LEU A 236 4.31 25.39 3.62
CA LEU A 236 5.68 25.81 3.84
C LEU A 236 6.05 26.87 2.80
N GLN A 237 6.96 27.77 3.17
CA GLN A 237 7.51 28.72 2.20
C GLN A 237 8.42 27.95 1.23
N PRO A 238 8.33 28.17 -0.09
CA PRO A 238 9.16 27.47 -1.07
C PRO A 238 10.66 27.60 -0.80
N GLU A 239 11.12 28.74 -0.28
CA GLU A 239 12.53 28.95 0.07
C GLU A 239 13.02 28.09 1.24
N LYS A 240 12.09 27.53 2.03
CA LYS A 240 12.37 26.67 3.19
C LYS A 240 12.32 25.18 2.84
N VAL A 241 11.97 24.83 1.60
CA VAL A 241 11.91 23.45 1.11
C VAL A 241 13.07 23.20 0.15
N ASN A 242 14.11 22.53 0.64
CA ASN A 242 15.27 22.15 -0.16
C ASN A 242 15.14 20.70 -0.62
N VAL A 243 15.41 20.44 -1.89
CA VAL A 243 15.31 19.09 -2.48
C VAL A 243 16.64 18.72 -3.12
N PHE A 244 17.12 17.53 -2.77
CA PHE A 244 18.33 16.95 -3.34
C PHE A 244 18.11 15.50 -3.75
N TYR A 245 18.84 15.07 -4.76
CA TYR A 245 18.79 13.74 -5.33
C TYR A 245 20.12 13.03 -5.16
N PHE A 246 20.11 11.70 -5.09
CA PHE A 246 21.31 10.87 -5.10
C PHE A 246 21.04 9.57 -5.83
N HIS A 247 22.10 8.81 -6.15
CA HIS A 247 21.96 7.48 -6.73
C HIS A 247 22.54 6.41 -5.80
N ASN A 248 21.71 5.51 -5.30
CA ASN A 248 22.02 4.41 -4.39
C ASN A 248 22.56 4.81 -3.01
N VAL A 249 23.56 5.69 -2.91
CA VAL A 249 24.17 6.21 -1.67
C VAL A 249 24.71 7.63 -1.89
N PRO A 250 24.39 8.59 -1.01
CA PRO A 250 24.98 9.93 -1.03
C PRO A 250 26.38 9.89 -0.38
N ALA A 251 27.39 9.50 -1.16
CA ALA A 251 28.77 9.37 -0.65
C ALA A 251 29.56 10.68 -0.73
N ALA A 252 29.84 11.17 -1.94
CA ALA A 252 30.67 12.35 -2.17
C ALA A 252 29.85 13.60 -2.55
N SER A 253 28.80 13.41 -3.35
CA SER A 253 27.94 14.47 -3.86
C SER A 253 26.48 14.05 -3.86
N VAL A 254 25.63 15.05 -3.78
CA VAL A 254 24.18 15.00 -4.06
C VAL A 254 23.90 15.89 -5.26
N TYR A 255 22.70 15.84 -5.82
CA TYR A 255 22.35 16.53 -7.05
C TYR A 255 21.12 17.42 -6.85
N LYS A 256 21.04 18.55 -7.54
CA LYS A 256 19.84 19.41 -7.51
C LYS A 256 18.74 18.95 -8.46
N ASP A 257 19.12 18.22 -9.49
CA ASP A 257 18.24 17.84 -10.59
C ASP A 257 17.92 16.34 -10.57
N LEU A 258 16.78 15.98 -11.17
CA LEU A 258 16.35 14.59 -11.29
C LEU A 258 17.29 13.76 -12.18
N TYR A 259 17.95 14.41 -13.15
CA TYR A 259 18.84 13.76 -14.11
C TYR A 259 20.27 13.58 -13.59
N LEU A 260 20.56 14.02 -12.38
CA LEU A 260 21.86 13.92 -11.72
C LEU A 260 23.00 14.58 -12.52
N THR A 261 22.70 15.73 -13.13
CA THR A 261 23.65 16.51 -13.95
C THR A 261 24.33 17.63 -13.17
N GLU A 262 23.71 18.12 -12.09
CA GLU A 262 24.24 19.21 -11.26
C GLU A 262 24.74 18.70 -9.91
N PRO A 263 25.98 18.18 -9.81
CA PRO A 263 26.53 17.67 -8.57
C PRO A 263 26.86 18.80 -7.59
N ILE A 264 26.54 18.57 -6.33
CA ILE A 264 26.83 19.45 -5.19
C ILE A 264 27.57 18.65 -4.14
N PRO A 265 28.67 19.18 -3.59
CA PRO A 265 29.40 18.50 -2.53
C PRO A 265 28.51 18.33 -1.29
N LEU A 266 28.61 17.17 -0.67
CA LEU A 266 27.82 16.80 0.51
C LEU A 266 27.96 17.83 1.66
N GLN A 267 29.12 18.49 1.76
CA GLN A 267 29.38 19.55 2.73
C GLN A 267 28.39 20.70 2.62
N THR A 268 28.00 21.09 1.40
CA THR A 268 27.01 22.15 1.18
C THR A 268 25.64 21.75 1.72
N LEU A 269 25.26 20.48 1.57
CA LEU A 269 24.02 19.96 2.17
C LEU A 269 24.05 20.08 3.69
N PHE A 270 25.18 19.77 4.33
CA PHE A 270 25.34 19.92 5.77
C PHE A 270 25.34 21.37 6.25
N THR A 271 25.80 22.33 5.42
CA THR A 271 25.71 23.77 5.74
C THR A 271 24.27 24.28 5.71
N ILE A 272 23.38 23.65 4.93
CA ILE A 272 21.95 23.96 4.88
C ILE A 272 21.19 23.30 6.06
N CYS A 273 21.77 22.26 6.67
CA CYS A 273 21.18 21.55 7.80
C CYS A 273 21.48 22.25 9.12
N ASP A 274 20.45 22.83 9.73
CA ASP A 274 20.46 23.31 11.10
C ASP A 274 19.76 22.30 12.03
N GLN A 275 19.83 22.54 13.34
CA GLN A 275 19.17 21.68 14.34
C GLN A 275 17.65 21.64 14.19
N GLU A 276 17.06 22.66 13.56
CA GLU A 276 15.62 22.76 13.31
C GLU A 276 15.22 22.21 11.93
N THR A 277 16.18 21.85 11.07
CA THR A 277 15.89 21.34 9.73
C THR A 277 15.35 19.92 9.80
N SER A 278 14.13 19.74 9.30
CA SER A 278 13.45 18.45 9.17
C SER A 278 13.97 17.73 7.93
N VAL A 279 14.62 16.57 8.10
CA VAL A 279 15.21 15.80 7.00
C VAL A 279 14.42 14.54 6.75
N LEU A 280 13.90 14.41 5.53
CA LEU A 280 13.21 13.20 5.07
C LEU A 280 13.98 12.58 3.91
N ILE A 281 14.49 11.36 4.13
CA ILE A 281 15.19 10.58 3.11
C ILE A 281 14.19 9.61 2.47
N VAL A 282 14.15 9.50 1.15
CA VAL A 282 13.29 8.53 0.45
C VAL A 282 14.15 7.62 -0.44
N SER A 283 14.21 6.33 -0.11
CA SER A 283 15.01 5.33 -0.83
C SER A 283 14.62 3.91 -0.41
N ASP A 284 14.83 2.94 -1.31
CA ASP A 284 14.63 1.52 -1.04
C ASP A 284 15.61 0.94 0.00
N ALA A 285 16.70 1.65 0.31
CA ALA A 285 17.78 1.21 1.19
C ALA A 285 18.35 -0.18 0.82
N GLY A 286 18.17 -0.64 -0.44
CA GLY A 286 18.53 -1.98 -0.91
C GLY A 286 17.46 -3.07 -0.72
N ALA A 287 16.33 -2.80 -0.08
CA ALA A 287 15.25 -3.79 0.13
C ALA A 287 14.67 -4.30 -1.19
N ALA A 288 14.60 -3.47 -2.24
CA ALA A 288 14.06 -3.91 -3.52
C ALA A 288 14.94 -4.96 -4.20
N ARG A 289 16.26 -4.92 -3.95
CA ARG A 289 17.24 -5.87 -4.51
C ARG A 289 17.42 -7.11 -3.63
N GLY A 290 17.05 -7.06 -2.35
CA GLY A 290 17.14 -8.20 -1.43
C GLY A 290 18.56 -8.63 -1.03
N TYR A 291 19.62 -7.97 -1.51
CA TYR A 291 21.00 -8.33 -1.20
C TYR A 291 21.69 -7.31 -0.29
N ARG A 292 22.48 -7.83 0.65
CA ARG A 292 23.27 -7.04 1.60
C ARG A 292 24.63 -6.66 1.02
N LYS A 293 24.77 -5.43 0.51
CA LYS A 293 26.06 -4.89 0.05
C LYS A 293 26.74 -4.09 1.17
N LEU A 294 27.81 -4.64 1.74
CA LEU A 294 28.50 -4.08 2.90
C LEU A 294 29.07 -2.67 2.63
N GLU A 295 29.62 -2.44 1.44
CA GLU A 295 30.14 -1.12 1.04
C GLU A 295 29.04 -0.04 1.06
N ARG A 296 27.86 -0.36 0.51
CA ARG A 296 26.71 0.55 0.53
C ARG A 296 26.26 0.84 1.96
N ILE A 297 26.17 -0.19 2.79
CA ILE A 297 25.78 -0.03 4.21
C ILE A 297 26.77 0.88 4.94
N ARG A 298 28.07 0.65 4.78
CA ARG A 298 29.11 1.48 5.41
C ARG A 298 29.04 2.94 4.95
N ALA A 299 28.85 3.16 3.65
CA ALA A 299 28.74 4.50 3.09
C ALA A 299 27.46 5.22 3.57
N THR A 300 26.30 4.55 3.54
CA THR A 300 25.04 5.09 4.08
C THR A 300 25.14 5.35 5.58
N THR A 301 25.72 4.44 6.36
CA THR A 301 25.91 4.63 7.81
C THR A 301 26.80 5.83 8.10
N SER A 302 27.89 6.00 7.34
CA SER A 302 28.78 7.16 7.47
C SER A 302 28.08 8.47 7.14
N PHE A 303 27.24 8.48 6.11
CA PHE A 303 26.39 9.62 5.77
C PHE A 303 25.40 9.96 6.89
N LEU A 304 24.65 8.96 7.37
CA LEU A 304 23.68 9.12 8.44
C LEU A 304 24.32 9.62 9.74
N PHE A 305 25.50 9.09 10.08
CA PHE A 305 26.24 9.53 11.26
C PHE A 305 26.67 11.00 11.15
N LYS A 306 27.12 11.45 9.97
CA LYS A 306 27.43 12.87 9.73
C LYS A 306 26.16 13.72 9.84
N LEU A 307 25.07 13.30 9.22
CA LEU A 307 23.82 14.05 9.18
C LEU A 307 23.21 14.21 10.58
N LYS A 308 23.25 13.15 11.41
CA LYS A 308 22.79 13.17 12.80
C LYS A 308 23.53 14.15 13.71
N ARG A 309 24.72 14.63 13.32
CA ARG A 309 25.46 15.67 14.06
C ARG A 309 24.89 17.07 13.82
N HIS A 310 24.15 17.27 12.73
CA HIS A 310 23.56 18.55 12.36
C HIS A 310 22.09 18.64 12.79
N THR A 311 21.33 17.55 12.64
CA THR A 311 19.89 17.51 12.95
C THR A 311 19.50 16.18 13.60
N THR A 312 18.63 16.27 14.60
CA THR A 312 17.97 15.11 15.23
C THR A 312 16.66 14.74 14.52
N LEU A 313 16.14 15.63 13.68
CA LEU A 313 14.86 15.55 13.01
C LEU A 313 15.00 14.79 11.69
N LEU A 314 15.23 13.49 11.79
CA LEU A 314 15.55 12.64 10.64
C LEU A 314 14.62 11.43 10.58
N ALA A 315 13.95 11.27 9.44
CA ALA A 315 13.19 10.07 9.12
C ALA A 315 13.56 9.54 7.72
N TRP A 316 13.31 8.24 7.52
CA TRP A 316 13.50 7.57 6.25
C TRP A 316 12.19 6.93 5.79
N LEU A 317 11.81 7.17 4.54
CA LEU A 317 10.63 6.56 3.92
C LEU A 317 11.07 5.55 2.87
N ASN A 318 10.68 4.30 3.05
CA ASN A 318 11.06 3.20 2.17
C ASN A 318 9.85 2.75 1.34
N PRO A 319 9.92 2.77 0.00
CA PRO A 319 8.84 2.29 -0.87
C PRO A 319 8.54 0.80 -0.70
N MET A 320 9.46 0.03 -0.12
CA MET A 320 9.32 -1.40 0.08
C MET A 320 8.66 -1.70 1.42
N PRO A 321 7.77 -2.71 1.50
CA PRO A 321 7.14 -3.07 2.76
C PRO A 321 8.14 -3.62 3.77
N GLU A 322 7.85 -3.44 5.07
CA GLU A 322 8.76 -3.78 6.18
C GLU A 322 9.20 -5.25 6.16
N ASP A 323 8.29 -6.16 5.79
CA ASP A 323 8.58 -7.60 5.64
C ASP A 323 9.74 -7.89 4.69
N ARG A 324 9.96 -7.02 3.69
CA ARG A 324 11.04 -7.17 2.71
C ARG A 324 12.38 -6.59 3.18
N TRP A 325 12.40 -5.89 4.31
CA TRP A 325 13.65 -5.32 4.81
C TRP A 325 14.55 -6.41 5.38
N LEU A 326 13.96 -7.45 5.97
CA LEU A 326 14.65 -8.61 6.56
C LEU A 326 15.65 -9.23 5.59
N GLY A 327 16.90 -9.39 6.03
CA GLY A 327 18.00 -9.94 5.24
C GLY A 327 18.62 -8.99 4.21
N SER A 328 18.10 -7.76 4.10
CA SER A 328 18.61 -6.74 3.18
C SER A 328 19.45 -5.66 3.89
N SER A 329 20.04 -4.75 3.12
CA SER A 329 20.69 -3.56 3.69
C SER A 329 19.71 -2.65 4.46
N ALA A 330 18.42 -2.71 4.14
CA ALA A 330 17.39 -1.86 4.74
C ALA A 330 17.16 -2.20 6.22
N GLU A 331 17.22 -3.48 6.61
CA GLU A 331 17.12 -3.91 8.02
C GLU A 331 18.18 -3.23 8.90
N ILE A 332 19.43 -3.16 8.42
CA ILE A 332 20.51 -2.50 9.17
C ILE A 332 20.26 -1.00 9.25
N ILE A 333 19.75 -0.39 8.18
CA ILE A 333 19.48 1.05 8.12
C ILE A 333 18.29 1.43 9.02
N ALA A 334 17.24 0.59 9.12
CA ALA A 334 16.11 0.77 10.03
C ALA A 334 16.55 0.84 11.50
N ASN A 335 17.57 0.06 11.88
CA ASN A 335 18.12 0.10 13.23
C ASN A 335 18.90 1.39 13.53
N LEU A 336 19.35 2.10 12.48
CA LEU A 336 20.14 3.32 12.63
C LEU A 336 19.26 4.58 12.62
N VAL A 337 18.17 4.60 11.87
CA VAL A 337 17.31 5.78 11.67
C VAL A 337 15.84 5.32 11.68
N PRO A 338 14.91 6.11 12.26
CA PRO A 338 13.49 5.82 12.15
C PRO A 338 13.08 5.71 10.68
N MET A 339 12.88 4.47 10.23
CA MET A 339 12.52 4.14 8.86
C MET A 339 11.12 3.57 8.84
N TYR A 340 10.30 4.06 7.92
CA TYR A 340 8.90 3.66 7.77
C TYR A 340 8.63 3.22 6.34
N GLN A 341 7.68 2.31 6.20
CA GLN A 341 7.11 1.95 4.90
C GLN A 341 6.39 3.16 4.26
N MET A 342 6.38 3.20 2.93
CA MET A 342 5.71 4.22 2.14
C MET A 342 4.21 3.94 1.99
N ASP A 343 3.48 4.09 3.08
CA ASP A 343 2.02 4.12 3.13
C ASP A 343 1.53 5.35 3.91
N ASN A 344 0.21 5.53 4.04
CA ASN A 344 -0.35 6.71 4.71
C ASN A 344 0.11 6.80 6.18
N ASP A 345 0.20 5.66 6.86
CA ASP A 345 0.61 5.60 8.26
C ASP A 345 2.11 5.86 8.42
N GLY A 346 2.93 5.28 7.56
CA GLY A 346 4.37 5.48 7.56
C GLY A 346 4.79 6.91 7.19
N LEU A 347 4.10 7.56 6.25
CA LEU A 347 4.31 8.99 5.98
C LEU A 347 3.94 9.87 7.19
N SER A 348 2.80 9.58 7.82
CA SER A 348 2.36 10.26 9.04
C SER A 348 3.39 10.11 10.16
N ASN A 349 3.84 8.89 10.43
CA ASN A 349 4.83 8.59 11.47
C ASN A 349 6.19 9.24 11.16
N ALA A 350 6.61 9.25 9.89
CA ALA A 350 7.82 9.93 9.46
C ALA A 350 7.75 11.44 9.75
N ILE A 351 6.59 12.06 9.51
CA ILE A 351 6.35 13.48 9.75
C ILE A 351 6.35 13.82 11.24
N ASP A 352 5.74 12.97 12.07
CA ASP A 352 5.77 13.15 13.52
C ASP A 352 7.22 13.14 14.06
N ILE A 353 8.06 12.23 13.53
CA ILE A 353 9.49 12.19 13.88
C ILE A 353 10.23 13.45 13.46
N VAL A 354 10.10 13.88 12.20
CA VAL A 354 10.83 15.07 11.73
C VAL A 354 10.27 16.36 12.32
N ARG A 355 9.04 16.34 12.87
CA ARG A 355 8.50 17.43 13.69
C ARG A 355 9.14 17.47 15.09
N GLY A 356 9.73 16.38 15.56
CA GLY A 356 10.37 16.27 16.88
C GLY A 356 9.46 15.68 17.96
N GLN A 357 8.37 15.00 17.57
CA GLN A 357 7.55 14.23 18.51
C GLN A 357 8.24 12.88 18.80
N PRO A 358 8.31 12.44 20.06
CA PRO A 358 8.81 11.11 20.38
C PRO A 358 7.85 10.04 19.85
N LEU A 359 8.41 8.96 19.29
CA LEU A 359 7.68 7.76 18.88
C LEU A 359 6.81 7.25 20.03
N GLN A 360 5.48 7.35 19.90
CA GLN A 360 4.58 6.53 20.70
C GLN A 360 4.59 5.13 20.08
N HIS A 361 5.37 4.21 20.67
CA HIS A 361 5.30 2.79 20.31
C HIS A 361 3.87 2.28 20.51
N LEU A 362 3.10 2.18 19.42
CA LEU A 362 1.93 1.33 19.37
C LEU A 362 2.42 -0.11 19.21
N HIS A 363 1.98 -0.98 20.11
CA HIS A 363 2.32 -2.40 20.25
C HIS A 363 3.62 -2.71 21.03
N SER A 364 3.55 -2.56 22.35
CA SER A 364 4.07 -3.63 23.21
C SER A 364 2.99 -4.72 23.28
N PRO A 365 3.23 -5.96 22.81
CA PRO A 365 2.38 -7.06 23.23
C PRO A 365 2.55 -7.19 24.74
N CYS A 366 1.45 -7.03 25.48
CA CYS A 366 1.43 -7.30 26.92
C CYS A 366 2.03 -8.69 27.14
N SER A 367 3.14 -8.74 27.88
CA SER A 367 3.68 -9.97 28.47
C SER A 367 2.95 -10.28 29.76
#